data_AF-A0A964LN07-F1
#
_entry.id   AF-A0A964LN07-F1
#
_cell.length_a   1.000
_cell.length_b   1.000
_cell.length_c   1.000
_cell.angle_alpha   90.00
_cell.angle_beta   90.00
_cell.angle_gamma   90.00
#
_symmetry.space_group_name_H-M   'P 1'
#
loop_
_entity.id
_entity.type
_entity.pdbx_description
1 polymer ?
#
loop_
_entity_poly.entity_id
_entity_poly.type
_entity_poly.pdbx_seq_one_letter_code
_entity_poly.pdbx_strand_id
1 'polypeptide(L)'
;MSPPPSRHARRVALPAFNGRLERPSVPTSAIVIGGGLAGLAAAVVLAERGVRVTVLERETFLGGRAGAWTDRLKDGTTFDMERGFHGFFRQYYNLRQLLRRVDPELGFLKPTTDYPILTPTGNESFAGLTSAPLFNVAKLTWRTETLGIRDLMKVNVPAAMAMLRFDRPQTYADFD
;
A
#
# COMPACT_ATOMS: atom_id res chain seq x y z
N MET A 1 2.02 -0.36 -26.49
CA MET A 1 2.38 1.07 -26.62
C MET A 1 2.48 1.67 -25.23
N SER A 2 3.66 2.13 -24.83
CA SER A 2 3.88 2.78 -23.53
C SER A 2 3.21 4.17 -23.51
N PRO A 3 2.56 4.58 -22.42
CA PRO A 3 1.91 5.89 -22.34
C PRO A 3 2.96 7.02 -22.40
N PRO A 4 2.60 8.19 -22.97
CA PRO A 4 3.52 9.32 -23.09
C PRO A 4 3.89 9.89 -21.70
N PRO A 5 5.15 10.30 -21.49
CA PRO A 5 5.61 10.84 -20.21
C PRO A 5 4.95 12.18 -19.90
N SER A 6 4.43 12.34 -18.67
CA SER A 6 3.83 13.59 -18.20
C SER A 6 4.90 14.67 -17.96
N ARG A 7 4.64 15.89 -18.46
CA ARG A 7 5.59 17.03 -18.44
C ARG A 7 5.96 17.57 -17.04
N HIS A 8 5.35 17.06 -15.97
CA HIS A 8 5.59 17.52 -14.59
C HIS A 8 6.14 16.44 -13.65
N ALA A 9 6.33 15.22 -14.14
CA ALA A 9 7.10 14.22 -13.42
C ALA A 9 8.39 14.02 -14.20
N ARG A 10 9.45 14.75 -13.82
CA ARG A 10 10.79 14.19 -14.03
C ARG A 10 10.72 12.85 -13.32
N ARG A 11 10.62 11.75 -14.06
CA ARG A 11 10.62 10.40 -13.52
C ARG A 11 12.03 10.22 -12.99
N VAL A 12 12.30 10.79 -11.81
CA VAL A 12 13.49 10.49 -11.07
C VAL A 12 13.26 9.05 -10.67
N ALA A 13 13.80 8.14 -11.47
CA ALA A 13 14.06 6.79 -11.04
C ALA A 13 15.11 6.93 -9.92
N LEU A 14 14.64 7.32 -8.74
CA LEU A 14 15.40 7.16 -7.53
C LEU A 14 15.65 5.65 -7.45
N PRO A 15 16.91 5.23 -7.27
CA PRO A 15 17.24 3.83 -7.28
C PRO A 15 16.30 3.12 -6.31
N ALA A 16 15.72 1.99 -6.75
CA ALA A 16 15.12 1.05 -5.82
C ALA A 16 16.13 0.87 -4.69
N PHE A 17 15.66 0.86 -3.43
CA PHE A 17 16.49 0.68 -2.25
C PHE A 17 17.73 -0.17 -2.59
N ASN A 18 18.90 0.46 -2.58
CA ASN A 18 20.12 -0.06 -3.22
C ASN A 18 20.78 -1.21 -2.42
N GLY A 19 20.06 -1.80 -1.47
CA GLY A 19 20.53 -2.92 -0.66
C GLY A 19 21.56 -2.57 0.41
N ARG A 20 21.97 -1.29 0.56
CA ARG A 20 22.96 -0.88 1.57
C ARG A 20 22.27 -0.14 2.70
N LEU A 21 21.70 -0.89 3.65
CA LEU A 21 21.44 -0.32 4.97
C LEU A 21 22.75 -0.36 5.75
N GLU A 22 23.04 0.72 6.46
CA GLU A 22 24.17 0.75 7.38
C GLU A 22 24.02 -0.41 8.37
N ARG A 23 25.05 -1.27 8.38
CA ARG A 23 25.14 -2.35 9.34
C ARG A 23 25.71 -1.78 10.63
N PRO A 24 25.19 -2.19 11.81
CA PRO A 24 25.83 -1.89 13.07
C PRO A 24 27.30 -2.35 13.05
N SER A 25 28.19 -1.54 13.61
CA SER A 25 29.62 -1.86 13.71
C SER A 25 29.91 -3.02 14.67
N VAL A 26 28.94 -3.37 15.52
CA VAL A 26 29.01 -4.46 16.48
C VAL A 26 27.84 -5.43 16.27
N PRO A 27 28.02 -6.74 16.55
CA PRO A 27 26.92 -7.70 16.54
C PRO A 27 25.76 -7.21 17.40
N THR A 28 24.59 -7.05 16.78
CA THR A 28 23.40 -6.49 17.42
C THR A 28 22.26 -7.49 17.31
N SER A 29 21.46 -7.61 18.36
CA SER A 29 20.22 -8.39 18.36
C SER A 29 19.02 -7.53 18.76
N ALA A 30 17.85 -7.84 18.21
CA ALA A 30 16.61 -7.13 18.51
C ALA A 30 15.46 -8.12 18.72
N ILE A 31 14.54 -7.78 19.63
CA ILE A 31 13.27 -8.47 19.78
C ILE A 31 12.17 -7.56 19.24
N VAL A 32 11.37 -8.08 18.31
CA VAL A 32 10.19 -7.41 17.77
C VAL A 32 8.95 -8.08 18.35
N ILE A 33 8.13 -7.32 19.06
CA ILE A 33 6.87 -7.82 19.64
C ILE A 33 5.72 -7.50 18.67
N GLY A 34 5.09 -8.55 18.16
CA GLY A 34 4.02 -8.51 17.16
C GLY A 34 4.51 -8.95 15.77
N GLY A 35 3.91 -10.01 15.24
CA GLY A 35 4.07 -10.55 13.88
C GLY A 35 3.10 -9.95 12.86
N GLY A 36 2.53 -8.77 13.16
CA GLY A 36 1.74 -8.00 12.20
C GLY A 36 2.61 -7.29 11.15
N LEU A 37 1.97 -6.64 10.17
CA LEU A 37 2.67 -5.98 9.06
C LEU A 37 3.76 -4.98 9.50
N ALA A 38 3.51 -4.19 10.55
CA ALA A 38 4.48 -3.24 11.07
C ALA A 38 5.70 -3.94 11.71
N GLY A 39 5.46 -4.97 12.53
CA GLY A 39 6.53 -5.74 13.17
C GLY A 39 7.35 -6.52 12.16
N LEU A 40 6.71 -7.17 11.18
CA LEU A 40 7.41 -7.85 10.09
C LEU A 40 8.22 -6.88 9.24
N ALA A 41 7.69 -5.68 8.92
CA ALA A 41 8.45 -4.66 8.21
C ALA A 41 9.71 -4.24 8.98
N ALA A 42 9.58 -4.00 10.29
CA ALA A 42 10.72 -3.66 11.14
C ALA A 42 11.74 -4.81 11.20
N ALA A 43 11.28 -6.04 11.39
CA ALA A 43 12.13 -7.23 11.44
C ALA A 43 12.91 -7.44 10.14
N VAL A 44 12.27 -7.28 8.99
CA VAL A 44 12.93 -7.38 7.68
C VAL A 44 14.01 -6.31 7.53
N VAL A 45 13.71 -5.05 7.84
CA VAL A 45 14.70 -3.95 7.72
C VAL A 45 15.88 -4.16 8.68
N LEU A 46 15.62 -4.62 9.91
CA LEU A 46 16.68 -4.94 10.88
C LEU A 46 17.53 -6.14 10.41
N ALA A 47 16.90 -7.18 9.89
CA ALA A 47 17.61 -8.34 9.34
C ALA A 47 18.46 -7.96 8.12
N GLU A 48 17.95 -7.11 7.22
CA GLU A 48 18.73 -6.56 6.09
C GLU A 48 19.95 -5.73 6.57
N ARG A 49 19.89 -5.13 7.76
CA ARG A 49 21.02 -4.46 8.46
C ARG A 49 21.99 -5.43 9.14
N GLY A 50 21.76 -6.74 9.09
CA GLY A 50 22.58 -7.74 9.78
C GLY A 50 22.31 -7.86 11.28
N VAL A 51 21.20 -7.31 11.77
CA VAL A 51 20.75 -7.49 13.15
C VAL A 51 20.13 -8.89 13.29
N ARG A 52 20.47 -9.62 14.36
CA ARG A 52 19.79 -10.87 14.70
C ARG A 52 18.43 -10.56 15.31
N VAL A 53 17.34 -10.83 14.58
CA VAL A 53 15.99 -10.49 15.02
C VAL A 53 15.24 -11.72 15.52
N THR A 54 14.62 -11.60 16.69
CA THR A 54 13.60 -12.53 17.19
C THR A 54 12.25 -11.84 17.13
N VAL A 55 11.28 -12.43 16.43
CA VAL A 55 9.89 -11.93 16.39
C VAL A 55 9.05 -12.75 17.36
N LEU A 56 8.32 -12.09 18.26
CA LEU A 56 7.37 -12.70 19.18
C LEU A 56 5.96 -12.35 18.74
N GLU A 57 5.19 -13.34 18.33
CA GLU A 57 3.76 -13.20 18.00
C GLU A 57 2.95 -14.07 18.98
N ARG A 58 1.80 -13.55 19.41
CA ARG A 58 0.89 -14.24 20.32
C ARG A 58 0.06 -15.30 19.59
N GLU A 59 -0.36 -14.99 18.37
CA GLU A 59 -1.16 -15.89 17.55
C GLU A 59 -0.31 -17.00 16.90
N THR A 60 -0.96 -18.08 16.45
CA THR A 60 -0.32 -19.18 15.73
C THR A 60 -0.03 -18.86 14.26
N PHE A 61 -0.37 -17.65 13.81
CA PHE A 61 -0.22 -17.16 12.44
C PHE A 61 0.35 -15.73 12.43
N LEU A 62 0.98 -15.36 11.31
CA LEU A 62 1.53 -14.03 11.08
C LEU A 62 0.56 -13.11 10.34
N GLY A 63 0.88 -11.83 10.26
CA GLY A 63 0.15 -10.82 9.47
C GLY A 63 -0.76 -9.93 10.32
N GLY A 64 -1.09 -10.32 11.55
CA GLY A 64 -1.92 -9.53 12.46
C GLY A 64 -3.29 -9.23 11.84
N ARG A 65 -3.59 -7.95 11.54
CA ARG A 65 -4.82 -7.56 10.84
C ARG A 65 -4.89 -8.02 9.38
N ALA A 66 -3.74 -8.35 8.79
CA ALA A 66 -3.62 -8.96 7.47
C ALA A 66 -3.31 -10.47 7.55
N GLY A 67 -3.62 -11.09 8.69
CA GLY A 67 -3.35 -12.50 8.91
C GLY A 67 -4.36 -13.41 8.21
N ALA A 68 -3.84 -14.54 7.76
CA ALA A 68 -4.60 -15.66 7.22
C ALA A 68 -4.16 -16.95 7.93
N TRP A 69 -5.07 -17.90 8.08
CA TRP A 69 -4.81 -19.20 8.68
C TRP A 69 -5.66 -20.27 8.02
N THR A 70 -5.14 -21.49 7.97
CA THR A 70 -5.91 -22.65 7.51
C THR A 70 -6.77 -23.18 8.65
N ASP A 71 -8.05 -23.37 8.39
CA ASP A 71 -9.03 -23.94 9.32
C ASP A 71 -9.64 -25.22 8.73
N ARG A 72 -10.37 -25.99 9.53
CA ARG A 72 -10.91 -27.30 9.14
C ARG A 72 -12.38 -27.44 9.49
N LEU A 73 -13.17 -27.86 8.51
CA LEU A 73 -14.56 -28.24 8.67
C LEU A 73 -14.70 -29.57 9.43
N LYS A 74 -15.94 -29.87 9.85
CA LYS A 74 -16.27 -31.08 10.64
C LYS A 74 -16.00 -32.39 9.87
N ASP A 75 -16.14 -32.36 8.56
CA ASP A 75 -15.85 -33.48 7.65
C ASP A 75 -14.35 -33.66 7.35
N GLY A 76 -13.50 -32.77 7.88
CA GLY A 76 -12.05 -32.81 7.69
C GLY A 76 -11.55 -31.97 6.53
N THR A 77 -12.41 -31.34 5.73
CA THR A 77 -11.99 -30.46 4.64
C THR A 77 -11.34 -29.20 5.19
N THR A 78 -10.17 -28.85 4.66
CA THR A 78 -9.43 -27.63 5.01
C THR A 78 -9.81 -26.47 4.12
N PHE A 79 -9.85 -25.26 4.68
CA PHE A 79 -10.04 -24.02 3.93
C PHE A 79 -9.19 -22.91 4.53
N ASP A 80 -8.83 -21.92 3.71
CA ASP A 80 -8.10 -20.75 4.19
C ASP A 80 -9.08 -19.67 4.65
N MET A 81 -8.83 -19.14 5.85
CA MET A 81 -9.57 -18.06 6.45
C MET A 81 -8.68 -16.82 6.52
N GLU A 82 -9.25 -15.67 6.20
CA GLU A 82 -8.60 -14.38 6.34
C GLU A 82 -9.34 -13.55 7.38
N ARG A 83 -8.61 -12.72 8.13
CA ARG A 83 -9.23 -11.86 9.15
C ARG A 83 -10.17 -10.79 8.56
N GLY A 84 -10.06 -10.52 7.27
CA GLY A 84 -10.88 -9.57 6.54
C GLY A 84 -10.42 -9.48 5.09
N PHE A 85 -11.14 -8.70 4.29
CA PHE A 85 -10.76 -8.42 2.91
C PHE A 85 -9.67 -7.34 2.84
N HIS A 86 -8.60 -7.57 2.09
CA HIS A 86 -7.49 -6.60 1.94
C HIS A 86 -7.36 -6.10 0.50
N GLY A 87 -7.56 -4.79 0.32
CA GLY A 87 -7.24 -4.08 -0.91
C GLY A 87 -5.88 -3.39 -0.81
N PHE A 88 -4.95 -3.72 -1.71
CA PHE A 88 -3.64 -3.07 -1.79
C PHE A 88 -3.59 -2.09 -2.97
N PHE A 89 -3.46 -0.80 -2.66
CA PHE A 89 -3.37 0.23 -3.69
C PHE A 89 -1.95 0.34 -4.27
N ARG A 90 -1.86 0.71 -5.54
CA ARG A 90 -0.57 0.89 -6.25
C ARG A 90 0.32 1.94 -5.60
N GLN A 91 -0.28 2.89 -4.89
CA GLN A 91 0.33 4.00 -4.18
C GLN A 91 1.02 3.58 -2.88
N TYR A 92 0.81 2.35 -2.38
CA TYR A 92 1.44 1.85 -1.17
C TYR A 92 2.89 1.44 -1.43
N TYR A 93 3.73 2.42 -1.76
CA TYR A 93 5.07 2.18 -2.29
C TYR A 93 5.96 1.40 -1.33
N ASN A 94 5.92 1.70 -0.03
CA ASN A 94 6.76 1.04 0.97
C ASN A 94 6.35 -0.42 1.17
N LEU A 95 5.04 -0.68 1.27
CA LEU A 95 4.52 -2.03 1.31
C LEU A 95 4.92 -2.82 0.07
N ARG A 96 4.73 -2.26 -1.13
CA ARG A 96 5.11 -2.93 -2.38
C ARG A 96 6.61 -3.18 -2.45
N GLN A 97 7.45 -2.28 -1.95
CA GLN A 97 8.89 -2.52 -1.87
C GLN A 97 9.23 -3.65 -0.88
N LEU A 98 8.54 -3.74 0.26
CA LEU A 98 8.69 -4.82 1.21
C LEU A 98 8.27 -6.16 0.59
N LEU A 99 7.09 -6.22 -0.03
CA LEU A 99 6.57 -7.42 -0.69
C LEU A 99 7.49 -7.92 -1.81
N ARG A 100 8.19 -7.02 -2.52
CA ARG A 100 9.18 -7.38 -3.53
C ARG A 100 10.41 -8.13 -3.01
N ARG A 101 10.67 -8.14 -1.69
CA ARG A 101 11.71 -9.00 -1.11
C ARG A 101 11.37 -10.48 -1.26
N VAL A 102 10.07 -10.81 -1.27
CA VAL A 102 9.57 -12.19 -1.33
C VAL A 102 9.17 -12.54 -2.77
N ASP A 103 8.54 -11.61 -3.48
CA ASP A 103 8.13 -11.77 -4.87
C ASP A 103 8.44 -10.51 -5.67
N PRO A 104 9.58 -10.46 -6.40
CA PRO A 104 10.02 -9.28 -7.13
C PRO A 104 8.99 -8.73 -8.14
N GLU A 105 8.19 -9.63 -8.74
CA GLU A 105 7.18 -9.29 -9.75
C GLU A 105 5.81 -9.00 -9.11
N LEU A 106 5.64 -9.28 -7.82
CA LEU A 106 4.37 -9.18 -7.09
C LEU A 106 3.26 -10.02 -7.75
N GLY A 107 3.62 -11.18 -8.29
CA GLY A 107 2.71 -12.14 -8.93
C GLY A 107 1.64 -12.70 -8.00
N PHE A 108 1.89 -12.75 -6.67
CA PHE A 108 0.85 -13.12 -5.71
C PHE A 108 -0.24 -12.06 -5.52
N LEU A 109 -0.04 -10.82 -6.01
CA LEU A 109 -1.08 -9.79 -5.98
C LEU A 109 -1.97 -9.91 -7.21
N LYS A 110 -3.25 -10.22 -7.00
CA LYS A 110 -4.25 -10.23 -8.06
C LYS A 110 -4.66 -8.80 -8.43
N PRO A 111 -4.45 -8.35 -9.68
CA PRO A 111 -4.90 -7.02 -10.08
C PRO A 111 -6.43 -6.98 -10.19
N THR A 112 -7.06 -6.07 -9.46
CA THR A 112 -8.49 -5.78 -9.60
C THR A 112 -8.68 -4.62 -10.57
N THR A 113 -9.58 -4.79 -11.55
CA THR A 113 -9.86 -3.79 -12.59
C THR A 113 -10.86 -2.73 -12.15
N ASP A 114 -11.65 -3.00 -11.11
CA ASP A 114 -12.66 -2.10 -10.59
C ASP A 114 -12.92 -2.34 -9.09
N TYR A 115 -13.46 -1.33 -8.41
CA TYR A 115 -13.94 -1.42 -7.04
C TYR A 115 -15.29 -0.70 -6.96
N PRO A 116 -16.40 -1.39 -7.27
CA PRO A 116 -17.70 -0.74 -7.37
C PRO A 116 -18.22 -0.38 -5.97
N ILE A 117 -18.75 0.83 -5.84
CA ILE A 117 -19.54 1.24 -4.67
C ILE A 117 -21.00 0.96 -4.99
N LEU A 118 -21.63 0.11 -4.16
CA LEU A 118 -23.06 -0.18 -4.26
C LEU A 118 -23.83 0.96 -3.60
N THR A 119 -24.71 1.62 -4.36
CA THR A 119 -25.60 2.67 -3.88
C THR A 119 -27.07 2.22 -4.05
N PRO A 120 -28.03 2.87 -3.37
CA PRO A 120 -29.45 2.55 -3.56
C PRO A 120 -29.96 2.72 -4.99
N THR A 121 -29.32 3.56 -5.79
CA THR A 121 -29.71 3.94 -7.17
C THR A 121 -28.92 3.19 -8.24
N GLY A 122 -27.83 2.50 -7.88
CA GLY A 122 -27.01 1.72 -8.81
C GLY A 122 -25.58 1.52 -8.33
N ASN A 123 -24.69 1.11 -9.23
CA ASN A 123 -23.28 0.86 -8.92
C ASN A 123 -22.41 1.98 -9.46
N GLU A 124 -21.58 2.58 -8.61
CA GLU A 124 -20.56 3.55 -9.02
C GLU A 124 -19.23 2.83 -9.25
N SER A 125 -18.65 2.99 -10.44
CA SER A 125 -17.39 2.39 -10.84
C SER A 125 -16.27 3.43 -10.85
N PHE A 126 -15.09 3.03 -10.35
CA PHE A 126 -13.87 3.84 -10.38
C PHE A 126 -12.93 3.38 -11.51
N ALA A 127 -13.39 2.48 -12.38
CA ALA A 127 -12.63 2.00 -13.52
C ALA A 127 -12.55 3.02 -14.67
N GLY A 128 -11.46 2.92 -15.44
CA GLY A 128 -11.26 3.73 -16.65
C GLY A 128 -11.08 5.23 -16.38
N LEU A 129 -10.75 5.62 -15.16
CA LEU A 129 -10.39 7.01 -14.84
C LEU A 129 -9.04 7.38 -15.47
N THR A 130 -8.90 8.66 -15.84
CA THR A 130 -7.66 9.15 -16.43
C THR A 130 -6.58 9.28 -15.35
N SER A 131 -5.30 9.13 -15.69
CA SER A 131 -4.20 9.38 -14.75
C SER A 131 -3.90 10.86 -14.53
N ALA A 132 -4.51 11.76 -15.30
CA ALA A 132 -4.30 13.19 -15.20
C ALA A 132 -5.18 13.77 -14.07
N PRO A 133 -4.61 14.35 -12.99
CA PRO A 133 -5.36 14.65 -11.77
C PRO A 133 -6.63 15.48 -11.97
N LEU A 134 -6.57 16.58 -12.72
CA LEU A 134 -7.74 17.45 -12.92
C LEU A 134 -8.81 16.79 -13.79
N PHE A 135 -8.40 16.06 -14.83
CA PHE A 135 -9.34 15.32 -15.68
C PHE A 135 -9.93 14.09 -14.96
N ASN A 136 -9.18 13.50 -14.03
CA ASN A 136 -9.66 12.44 -13.15
C ASN A 136 -10.81 12.95 -12.28
N VAL A 137 -10.59 14.07 -11.58
CA VAL A 137 -11.61 14.70 -10.72
C VAL A 137 -12.83 15.10 -11.54
N ALA A 138 -12.66 15.77 -12.69
CA ALA A 138 -13.79 16.13 -13.55
C ALA A 138 -14.59 14.90 -14.02
N LYS A 139 -13.90 13.83 -14.40
CA LYS A 139 -14.53 12.57 -14.84
C LYS A 139 -15.23 11.85 -13.70
N LEU A 140 -14.69 11.89 -12.48
CA LEU A 140 -15.35 11.39 -11.27
C LEU A 140 -16.62 12.18 -11.01
N THR A 141 -16.54 13.51 -10.95
CA THR A 141 -17.70 14.37 -10.64
C THR A 141 -18.84 14.25 -11.63
N TRP A 142 -18.55 13.83 -12.87
CA TRP A 142 -19.58 13.56 -13.88
C TRP A 142 -20.13 12.13 -13.79
N ARG A 143 -19.37 11.16 -13.28
CA ARG A 143 -19.76 9.75 -13.25
C ARG A 143 -20.36 9.28 -11.93
N THR A 144 -20.14 10.00 -10.84
CA THR A 144 -20.55 9.55 -9.50
C THR A 144 -21.58 10.51 -8.92
N GLU A 145 -22.63 9.95 -8.35
CA GLU A 145 -23.66 10.65 -7.57
C GLU A 145 -23.10 11.08 -6.21
N THR A 146 -22.13 10.34 -5.66
CA THR A 146 -21.51 10.60 -4.36
C THR A 146 -20.53 11.77 -4.32
N LEU A 147 -20.02 12.23 -5.48
CA LEU A 147 -19.08 13.35 -5.58
C LEU A 147 -19.62 14.38 -6.57
N GLY A 148 -20.56 15.21 -6.13
CA GLY A 148 -21.17 16.22 -6.99
C GLY A 148 -20.30 17.47 -7.18
N ILE A 149 -20.64 18.27 -8.18
CA ILE A 149 -20.04 19.61 -8.41
C ILE A 149 -20.18 20.50 -7.16
N ARG A 150 -21.29 20.35 -6.41
CA ARG A 150 -21.53 21.12 -5.18
C ARG A 150 -20.56 20.77 -4.06
N ASP A 151 -20.08 19.54 -4.02
CA ASP A 151 -19.11 19.10 -3.01
C ASP A 151 -17.70 19.58 -3.36
N LEU A 152 -17.40 19.68 -4.67
CA LEU A 152 -16.15 20.28 -5.14
C LEU A 152 -16.01 21.75 -4.71
N MET A 153 -17.12 22.50 -4.68
CA MET A 153 -17.12 23.89 -4.18
C MET A 153 -16.84 24.01 -2.68
N LYS A 154 -17.02 22.93 -1.91
CA LYS A 154 -16.78 22.90 -0.46
C LYS A 154 -15.37 22.41 -0.10
N VAL A 155 -14.54 22.09 -1.10
CA VAL A 155 -13.19 21.58 -0.87
C VAL A 155 -12.36 22.63 -0.13
N ASN A 156 -11.73 22.21 0.97
CA ASN A 156 -10.73 23.00 1.66
C ASN A 156 -9.48 23.12 0.78
N VAL A 157 -9.36 24.25 0.09
CA VAL A 157 -8.26 24.50 -0.87
C VAL A 157 -6.88 24.39 -0.21
N PRO A 158 -6.61 24.98 0.99
CA PRO A 158 -5.35 24.76 1.69
C PRO A 158 -4.99 23.29 1.90
N ALA A 159 -5.94 22.49 2.40
CA ALA A 159 -5.72 21.06 2.62
C ALA A 159 -5.51 20.29 1.31
N ALA A 160 -6.29 20.60 0.27
CA ALA A 160 -6.13 19.99 -1.05
C ALA A 160 -4.75 20.32 -1.67
N MET A 161 -4.29 21.56 -1.54
CA MET A 161 -2.95 21.95 -1.98
C MET A 161 -1.85 21.26 -1.19
N ALA A 162 -2.03 21.01 0.11
CA ALA A 162 -1.08 20.23 0.89
C ALA A 162 -0.96 18.78 0.38
N MET A 163 -2.07 18.15 -0.04
CA MET A 163 -2.04 16.82 -0.65
C MET A 163 -1.31 16.80 -2.00
N LEU A 164 -1.44 17.88 -2.79
CA LEU A 164 -0.76 18.03 -4.09
C LEU A 164 0.73 18.36 -3.97
N ARG A 165 1.16 18.89 -2.83
CA ARG A 165 2.55 19.25 -2.54
C ARG A 165 3.41 18.08 -2.10
N PHE A 166 2.87 16.85 -2.09
CA PHE A 166 3.66 15.68 -1.76
C PHE A 166 4.83 15.52 -2.73
N ASP A 167 6.01 15.89 -2.26
CA ASP A 167 7.29 15.58 -2.87
C ASP A 167 7.96 14.52 -2.02
N ARG A 168 8.15 13.32 -2.57
CA ARG A 168 8.61 12.18 -1.77
C ARG A 168 9.95 12.46 -1.06
N PRO A 169 11.01 12.93 -1.73
CA PRO A 169 12.28 13.24 -1.06
C PRO A 169 12.14 14.28 0.04
N GLN A 170 11.51 15.43 -0.24
CA GLN A 170 11.39 16.53 0.72
C GLN A 170 10.50 16.12 1.89
N THR A 171 9.36 15.47 1.63
CA THR A 171 8.42 15.04 2.67
C THR A 171 9.08 14.06 3.63
N TYR A 172 9.85 13.07 3.14
CA TYR A 172 10.57 12.18 4.05
C TYR A 172 11.66 12.93 4.84
N ALA A 173 12.39 13.86 4.23
CA ALA A 173 13.40 14.65 4.94
C ALA A 173 12.84 15.58 6.01
N ASP A 174 11.61 16.07 5.84
CA ASP A 174 10.96 16.99 6.78
C ASP A 174 10.36 16.27 8.00
N PHE A 175 10.06 14.97 7.89
CA PHE A 175 9.27 14.23 8.89
C PHE A 175 9.91 12.94 9.45
N ASP A 176 11.00 12.44 8.87
CA ASP A 176 11.83 11.34 9.43
C ASP A 176 13.07 11.89 10.16
#